data_AF-A0A1T5C7Q2-F1
#
_entry.id   AF-A0A1T5C7Q2-F1
#
_cell.length_a   1.000
_cell.length_b   1.000
_cell.length_c   1.000
_cell.angle_alpha   90.00
_cell.angle_beta   90.00
_cell.angle_gamma   90.00
#
_symmetry.space_group_name_H-M   'P 1'
#
loop_
_entity.id
_entity.type
_entity.pdbx_description
1 polymer ?
#
loop_
_entity_poly.entity_id
_entity_poly.type
_entity_poly.pdbx_seq_one_letter_code
_entity_poly.pdbx_strand_id
1 'polypeptide(L)'
;MKKMMLFTLLLLFAVCFTPIFVHAKENQEEDLVSRFMPSNASLISPEKPFSTRPIQLYDFDHDGQKEIIFTYKIKAKDYPSQFGSIVLKKHNTDWRKIWETKMQGVDLDFSDLVDITGDGTKEYLFGVTIGAAMGSNLEVFQWINNSFQKIAEVPYHKMDIVNGVQKVGLAVWQMYIGDSYLVDVLKWNGEKLVYNEELYSNYYPIIEKFYKEKISKMDAWFYWYCLADAQIKANKFEEATKSIQKGIALAKKLSMKDVIEDFNDLKERRDNKQKHSPK
;
A
#
# COMPACT_ATOMS: atom_id res chain seq x y z
N MET A 1 -30.34 41.10 -63.76
CA MET A 1 -29.58 40.18 -64.63
C MET A 1 -28.49 39.53 -63.79
N LYS A 2 -28.46 38.18 -63.78
CA LYS A 2 -27.74 37.30 -62.86
C LYS A 2 -26.26 37.67 -62.69
N LYS A 3 -25.78 37.75 -61.44
CA LYS A 3 -24.37 37.54 -61.11
C LYS A 3 -24.24 36.29 -60.24
N MET A 4 -23.31 35.46 -60.69
CA MET A 4 -23.04 34.08 -60.34
C MET A 4 -22.56 33.94 -58.89
N MET A 5 -23.13 33.00 -58.14
CA MET A 5 -22.70 32.61 -56.81
C MET A 5 -21.68 31.47 -56.96
N LEU A 6 -20.44 31.67 -56.51
CA LEU A 6 -19.37 30.67 -56.53
C LEU A 6 -19.21 30.12 -55.11
N PHE A 7 -19.59 28.86 -54.89
CA PHE A 7 -19.40 28.15 -53.63
C PHE A 7 -18.01 27.48 -53.66
N THR A 8 -17.11 27.90 -52.78
CA THR A 8 -15.80 27.25 -52.60
C THR A 8 -15.93 26.21 -51.49
N LEU A 9 -15.73 24.94 -51.85
CA LEU A 9 -15.72 23.80 -50.95
C LEU A 9 -14.33 23.71 -50.28
N LEU A 10 -14.25 24.00 -48.97
CA LEU A 10 -13.03 23.85 -48.18
C LEU A 10 -12.99 22.43 -47.58
N LEU A 11 -12.20 21.54 -48.19
CA LEU A 11 -11.87 20.23 -47.61
C LEU A 11 -10.78 20.45 -46.53
N LEU A 12 -11.14 20.38 -45.25
CA LEU A 12 -10.16 20.21 -44.17
C LEU A 12 -9.79 18.73 -44.06
N PHE A 13 -8.59 18.37 -44.52
CA PHE A 13 -7.92 17.13 -44.13
C PHE A 13 -7.38 17.31 -42.69
N ALA A 14 -8.13 16.82 -41.70
CA ALA A 14 -7.58 16.60 -40.36
C ALA A 14 -6.79 15.29 -40.37
N VAL A 15 -5.46 15.39 -40.51
CA VAL A 15 -4.57 14.25 -40.27
C VAL A 15 -4.46 14.06 -38.76
N CYS A 16 -5.23 13.11 -38.22
CA CYS A 16 -5.04 12.59 -36.87
C CYS A 16 -3.71 11.81 -36.84
N PHE A 17 -2.63 12.46 -36.40
CA PHE A 17 -1.44 11.75 -35.94
C PHE A 17 -1.76 11.08 -34.60
N THR A 18 -1.92 9.76 -34.59
CA THR A 18 -1.85 8.98 -33.35
C THR A 18 -0.38 8.82 -32.91
N PRO A 19 -0.08 8.74 -31.61
CA PRO A 19 1.29 8.72 -31.13
C PRO A 19 1.90 7.31 -31.29
N ILE A 20 2.71 7.12 -32.34
CA ILE A 20 3.49 5.89 -32.57
C ILE A 20 4.62 5.70 -31.52
N PHE A 21 4.97 6.75 -30.78
CA PHE A 21 6.11 6.74 -29.85
C PHE A 21 5.90 5.98 -28.54
N VAL A 22 4.66 5.79 -28.08
CA VAL A 22 4.40 5.10 -26.79
C VAL A 22 4.56 3.58 -26.93
N HIS A 23 4.12 3.01 -28.06
CA HIS A 23 4.11 1.57 -28.26
C HIS A 23 5.50 0.97 -28.52
N ALA A 24 6.40 1.71 -29.20
CA ALA A 24 7.73 1.22 -29.54
C ALA A 24 8.66 1.08 -28.31
N LYS A 25 8.50 1.94 -27.29
CA LYS A 25 9.32 1.90 -26.08
C LYS A 25 8.94 0.73 -25.16
N GLU A 26 7.64 0.47 -25.01
CA GLU A 26 7.10 -0.62 -24.19
C GLU A 26 7.56 -1.99 -24.71
N ASN A 27 7.57 -2.20 -26.03
CA ASN A 27 8.03 -3.45 -26.64
C ASN A 27 9.54 -3.72 -26.42
N GLN A 28 10.39 -2.68 -26.37
CA GLN A 28 11.83 -2.86 -26.15
C GLN A 28 12.17 -3.28 -24.71
N GLU A 29 11.42 -2.78 -23.73
CA GLU A 29 11.60 -3.11 -22.31
C GLU A 29 11.14 -4.55 -22.04
N GLU A 30 10.00 -4.96 -22.62
CA GLU A 30 9.51 -6.33 -22.53
C GLU A 30 10.48 -7.35 -23.15
N ASP A 31 11.01 -7.07 -24.35
CA ASP A 31 12.01 -7.93 -24.99
C ASP A 31 13.26 -8.11 -24.12
N LEU A 32 13.73 -7.02 -23.51
CA LEU A 32 14.87 -7.07 -22.60
C LEU A 32 14.56 -7.89 -21.35
N VAL A 33 13.44 -7.61 -20.68
CA VAL A 33 13.03 -8.27 -19.43
C VAL A 33 12.79 -9.76 -19.65
N SER A 34 12.22 -10.15 -20.79
CA SER A 34 11.96 -11.55 -21.14
C SER A 34 13.22 -12.43 -21.07
N ARG A 35 14.39 -11.86 -21.36
CA ARG A 35 15.70 -12.56 -21.30
C ARG A 35 16.17 -12.86 -19.89
N PHE A 36 15.66 -12.15 -18.89
CA PHE A 36 16.00 -12.32 -17.47
C PHE A 36 14.90 -13.01 -16.67
N MET A 37 13.73 -13.20 -17.29
CA MET A 37 12.57 -13.80 -16.65
C MET A 37 12.82 -15.29 -16.34
N PRO A 38 12.47 -15.78 -15.14
CA PRO A 38 12.57 -17.21 -14.83
C PRO A 38 11.72 -18.07 -15.78
N SER A 39 12.14 -19.31 -15.98
CA SER A 39 11.35 -20.28 -16.77
C SER A 39 9.94 -20.43 -16.23
N ASN A 40 8.94 -20.44 -17.12
CA ASN A 40 7.52 -20.55 -16.80
C ASN A 40 6.95 -19.38 -15.97
N ALA A 41 7.65 -18.25 -15.90
CA ALA A 41 7.10 -17.04 -15.32
C ALA A 41 6.35 -16.20 -16.36
N SER A 42 5.41 -15.39 -15.89
CA SER A 42 4.74 -14.35 -16.65
C SER A 42 4.82 -13.02 -15.90
N LEU A 43 4.92 -11.90 -16.61
CA LEU A 43 4.79 -10.58 -16.01
C LEU A 43 3.42 -10.42 -15.33
N ILE A 44 3.39 -9.68 -14.22
CA ILE A 44 2.17 -9.44 -13.45
C ILE A 44 2.19 -8.04 -12.83
N SER A 45 1.08 -7.31 -12.95
CA SER A 45 0.85 -6.07 -12.21
C SER A 45 0.36 -6.38 -10.80
N PRO A 46 0.71 -5.56 -9.79
CA PRO A 46 0.11 -5.69 -8.48
C PRO A 46 -1.38 -5.32 -8.50
N GLU A 47 -2.14 -5.78 -7.51
CA GLU A 47 -3.51 -5.29 -7.29
C GLU A 47 -3.51 -3.80 -6.93
N LYS A 48 -2.50 -3.35 -6.16
CA LYS A 48 -2.36 -1.98 -5.69
C LYS A 48 -0.92 -1.45 -5.85
N PRO A 49 -0.77 -0.16 -6.21
CA PRO A 49 -1.77 0.66 -6.87
C PRO A 49 -2.17 0.07 -8.23
N PHE A 50 -3.44 0.17 -8.61
CA PHE A 50 -3.95 -0.39 -9.88
C PHE A 50 -3.24 0.16 -11.13
N SER A 51 -2.68 1.37 -11.05
CA SER A 51 -1.94 2.00 -12.13
C SER A 51 -0.54 1.44 -12.34
N THR A 52 -0.02 0.64 -11.41
CA THR A 52 1.35 0.15 -11.48
C THR A 52 1.50 -0.93 -12.55
N ARG A 53 2.44 -0.70 -13.48
CA ARG A 53 2.79 -1.66 -14.53
C ARG A 53 3.74 -2.74 -13.99
N PRO A 54 3.81 -3.92 -14.63
CA PRO A 54 4.72 -4.97 -14.23
C PRO A 54 6.20 -4.60 -14.39
N ILE A 55 6.50 -3.57 -15.19
CA ILE A 55 7.83 -3.03 -15.43
C ILE A 55 7.83 -1.56 -14.99
N GLN A 56 8.79 -1.21 -14.14
CA GLN A 56 8.99 0.14 -13.59
C GLN A 56 10.43 0.58 -13.83
N LEU A 57 10.62 1.88 -14.03
CA LEU A 57 11.93 2.49 -14.28
C LEU A 57 12.23 3.57 -13.25
N TYR A 58 13.36 3.45 -12.56
CA TYR A 58 13.79 4.44 -11.58
C TYR A 58 15.32 4.46 -11.47
N ASP A 59 15.89 5.64 -11.24
CA ASP A 59 17.34 5.86 -11.11
C ASP A 59 17.67 5.83 -9.61
N PHE A 60 18.10 4.66 -9.11
CA PHE A 60 18.30 4.46 -7.67
C PHE A 60 19.64 5.02 -7.16
N ASP A 61 20.66 5.08 -8.02
CA ASP A 61 21.98 5.59 -7.66
C ASP A 61 22.29 6.97 -8.24
N HIS A 62 21.29 7.61 -8.86
CA HIS A 62 21.35 8.98 -9.37
C HIS A 62 22.46 9.18 -10.42
N ASP A 63 22.73 8.14 -11.21
CA ASP A 63 23.75 8.15 -12.27
C ASP A 63 23.20 8.65 -13.63
N GLY A 64 21.90 8.96 -13.68
CA GLY A 64 21.18 9.40 -14.87
C GLY A 64 20.64 8.26 -15.74
N GLN A 65 20.96 7.00 -15.42
CA GLN A 65 20.45 5.80 -16.08
C GLN A 65 19.51 5.04 -15.14
N LYS A 66 18.24 4.96 -15.53
CA LYS A 66 17.24 4.23 -14.74
C LYS A 66 17.51 2.72 -14.74
N GLU A 67 17.49 2.12 -13.56
CA GLU A 67 17.29 0.69 -13.39
C GLU A 67 15.88 0.26 -13.82
N ILE A 68 15.77 -1.02 -14.18
CA ILE A 68 14.50 -1.68 -14.49
C ILE A 68 14.13 -2.57 -13.33
N ILE A 69 12.95 -2.37 -12.75
CA ILE A 69 12.32 -3.30 -11.82
C ILE A 69 11.18 -3.97 -12.55
N PHE A 70 11.09 -5.29 -12.48
CA PHE A 70 9.92 -5.98 -12.97
C PHE A 70 9.41 -7.04 -12.00
N THR A 71 8.10 -7.27 -12.03
CA THR A 71 7.39 -8.27 -11.23
C THR A 71 6.88 -9.40 -12.10
N TYR A 72 6.98 -10.62 -11.58
CA TYR A 72 6.57 -11.82 -12.28
C TYR A 72 5.88 -12.82 -11.34
N LYS A 73 5.09 -13.71 -11.95
CA LYS A 73 4.44 -14.84 -11.29
C LYS A 73 4.93 -16.14 -11.90
N ILE A 74 5.35 -17.08 -11.06
CA ILE A 74 5.52 -18.49 -11.45
C ILE A 74 4.28 -19.21 -10.94
N LYS A 75 3.42 -19.62 -11.88
CA LYS A 75 2.20 -20.35 -11.55
C LYS A 75 2.58 -21.74 -11.04
N ALA A 76 2.23 -22.04 -9.80
CA ALA A 76 2.40 -23.38 -9.26
C ALA A 76 1.31 -24.32 -9.80
N LYS A 77 1.62 -25.63 -9.86
CA LYS A 77 0.64 -26.66 -10.24
C LYS A 77 -0.46 -26.78 -9.18
N ASP A 78 -0.05 -26.70 -7.92
CA ASP A 78 -0.90 -26.65 -6.73
C ASP A 78 -0.69 -25.30 -6.01
N TYR A 79 -1.67 -24.86 -5.22
CA TYR A 79 -1.63 -23.58 -4.51
C TYR A 79 -0.71 -23.64 -3.27
N PRO A 80 0.05 -22.58 -2.91
CA PRO A 80 0.15 -21.23 -3.49
C PRO A 80 1.16 -21.06 -4.65
N SER A 81 0.98 -20.02 -5.47
CA SER A 81 1.94 -19.62 -6.53
C SER A 81 3.15 -18.88 -5.95
N GLN A 82 4.17 -18.66 -6.77
CA GLN A 82 5.30 -17.80 -6.41
C GLN A 82 5.22 -16.47 -7.16
N PHE A 83 5.46 -15.39 -6.44
CA PHE A 83 5.57 -14.04 -6.97
C PHE A 83 6.98 -13.55 -6.70
N GLY A 84 7.57 -12.85 -7.65
CA GLY A 84 8.90 -12.32 -7.47
C GLY A 84 9.12 -11.01 -8.19
N SER A 85 10.25 -10.41 -7.90
CA SER A 85 10.70 -9.19 -8.53
C SER A 85 12.19 -9.25 -8.79
N ILE A 86 12.61 -8.68 -9.91
CA ILE A 86 14.01 -8.62 -10.34
C ILE A 86 14.36 -7.16 -10.63
N VAL A 87 15.59 -6.76 -10.28
CA VAL A 87 16.18 -5.49 -10.72
C VAL A 87 17.29 -5.74 -11.71
N LEU A 88 17.24 -5.02 -12.82
CA LEU A 88 18.28 -4.94 -13.82
C LEU A 88 18.95 -3.57 -13.78
N LYS A 89 20.27 -3.56 -13.81
CA LYS A 89 21.08 -2.36 -13.99
C LYS A 89 21.92 -2.49 -15.25
N LYS A 90 22.10 -1.38 -15.96
CA LYS A 90 22.98 -1.33 -17.12
C LYS A 90 24.42 -1.10 -16.67
N HIS A 91 25.33 -1.95 -17.15
CA HIS A 91 26.76 -1.81 -16.94
C HIS A 91 27.45 -1.74 -18.31
N ASN A 92 27.97 -0.56 -18.66
CA ASN A 92 28.42 -0.22 -20.01
C ASN A 92 27.28 -0.39 -21.05
N THR A 93 27.38 -1.39 -21.92
CA THR A 93 26.37 -1.72 -22.93
C THR A 93 25.39 -2.79 -22.49
N ASP A 94 25.69 -3.51 -21.41
CA ASP A 94 25.00 -4.76 -21.08
C ASP A 94 24.13 -4.61 -19.83
N TRP A 95 22.92 -5.15 -19.89
CA TRP A 95 22.05 -5.26 -18.72
C TRP A 95 22.44 -6.47 -17.88
N ARG A 96 22.44 -6.30 -16.56
CA ARG A 96 22.72 -7.36 -15.60
C ARG A 96 21.65 -7.40 -14.52
N LYS A 97 21.27 -8.61 -14.13
CA LYS A 97 20.47 -8.82 -12.91
C LYS A 97 21.35 -8.54 -11.70
N ILE A 98 20.95 -7.58 -10.88
CA ILE A 98 21.68 -7.17 -9.67
C ILE A 98 20.95 -7.54 -8.39
N TRP A 99 19.67 -7.91 -8.48
CA TRP A 99 18.84 -8.29 -7.34
C TRP A 99 17.61 -9.11 -7.77
N GLU A 100 17.13 -9.96 -6.88
CA GLU A 100 15.89 -10.74 -7.02
C GLU A 100 15.29 -11.07 -5.65
N THR A 101 13.96 -10.99 -5.51
CA THR A 101 13.20 -11.56 -4.37
C THR A 101 12.07 -12.47 -4.86
N LYS A 102 11.63 -13.39 -3.99
CA LYS A 102 10.50 -14.31 -4.22
C LYS A 102 9.73 -14.51 -2.93
N MET A 103 8.40 -14.47 -3.03
CA MET A 103 7.48 -14.86 -1.96
C MET A 103 6.44 -15.85 -2.49
N GLN A 104 6.06 -16.83 -1.65
CA GLN A 104 4.92 -17.70 -1.93
C GLN A 104 3.64 -17.01 -1.49
N GLY A 105 2.60 -17.14 -2.30
CA GLY A 105 1.31 -16.58 -1.95
C GLY A 105 0.20 -16.81 -2.96
N VAL A 106 -0.83 -16.04 -2.72
CA VAL A 106 -2.16 -16.06 -3.33
C VAL A 106 -2.21 -15.10 -4.50
N ASP A 107 -1.73 -13.87 -4.28
CA ASP A 107 -1.65 -12.81 -5.27
C ASP A 107 -0.53 -11.81 -4.95
N LEU A 108 -0.18 -10.96 -5.93
CA LEU A 108 0.67 -9.80 -5.74
C LEU A 108 -0.20 -8.60 -5.33
N ASP A 109 -0.33 -8.34 -4.02
CA ASP A 109 -1.19 -7.25 -3.53
C ASP A 109 -0.58 -5.88 -3.80
N PHE A 110 0.73 -5.71 -3.54
CA PHE A 110 1.36 -4.40 -3.61
C PHE A 110 2.71 -4.44 -4.35
N SER A 111 2.94 -3.48 -5.24
CA SER A 111 4.27 -3.20 -5.80
C SER A 111 4.32 -1.74 -6.20
N ASP A 112 5.20 -0.96 -5.56
CA ASP A 112 5.40 0.46 -5.91
C ASP A 112 6.73 0.99 -5.34
N LEU A 113 7.10 2.19 -5.77
CA LEU A 113 8.27 2.93 -5.32
C LEU A 113 7.87 4.14 -4.47
N VAL A 114 8.31 4.15 -3.23
CA VAL A 114 7.94 5.16 -2.21
C VAL A 114 9.16 5.54 -1.40
N ASP A 115 9.44 6.84 -1.27
CA ASP A 115 10.49 7.38 -0.39
C ASP A 115 9.99 7.33 1.07
N ILE A 116 10.10 6.14 1.67
CA ILE A 116 9.62 5.86 3.04
C ILE A 116 10.66 6.28 4.08
N THR A 117 11.94 6.29 3.70
CA THR A 117 13.03 6.74 4.58
C THR A 117 13.15 8.26 4.62
N GLY A 118 12.69 8.96 3.58
CA GLY A 118 12.76 10.41 3.45
C GLY A 118 14.13 10.91 3.01
N ASP A 119 14.97 10.04 2.43
CA ASP A 119 16.33 10.39 1.97
C ASP A 119 16.36 10.93 0.53
N GLY A 120 15.21 10.98 -0.15
CA GLY A 120 15.05 11.43 -1.53
C GLY A 120 15.18 10.32 -2.57
N THR A 121 15.61 9.13 -2.17
CA THR A 121 15.63 7.91 -2.99
C THR A 121 14.44 7.03 -2.60
N LYS A 122 13.67 6.57 -3.58
CA LYS A 122 12.52 5.72 -3.30
C LYS A 122 12.96 4.32 -2.87
N GLU A 123 12.35 3.79 -1.82
CA GLU A 123 12.38 2.38 -1.51
C GLU A 123 11.42 1.59 -2.40
N TYR A 124 11.74 0.31 -2.59
CA TYR A 124 10.85 -0.63 -3.27
C TYR A 124 10.01 -1.40 -2.26
N LEU A 125 8.68 -1.28 -2.40
CA LEU A 125 7.70 -1.95 -1.57
C LEU A 125 7.10 -3.12 -2.36
N PHE A 126 7.22 -4.34 -1.83
CA PHE A 126 6.77 -5.57 -2.48
C PHE A 126 5.89 -6.39 -1.53
N GLY A 127 4.59 -6.46 -1.82
CA GLY A 127 3.57 -7.05 -0.96
C GLY A 127 2.87 -8.23 -1.61
N VAL A 128 2.89 -9.38 -0.95
CA VAL A 128 2.24 -10.62 -1.44
C VAL A 128 1.18 -11.07 -0.45
N THR A 129 -0.01 -11.37 -0.97
CA THR A 129 -1.10 -11.95 -0.19
C THR A 129 -0.73 -13.38 0.18
N ILE A 130 -0.74 -13.69 1.47
CA ILE A 130 -0.46 -15.05 1.98
C ILE A 130 -1.74 -15.87 2.07
N GLY A 131 -2.86 -15.22 2.41
CA GLY A 131 -4.19 -15.81 2.43
C GLY A 131 -5.21 -14.92 3.13
N ALA A 132 -6.51 -15.15 2.88
CA ALA A 132 -7.56 -14.26 3.40
C ALA A 132 -7.51 -14.05 4.93
N ALA A 133 -7.21 -15.10 5.69
CA ALA A 133 -7.09 -15.00 7.15
C ALA A 133 -5.74 -14.42 7.60
N MET A 134 -4.65 -14.75 6.92
CA MET A 134 -3.29 -14.31 7.27
C MET A 134 -2.98 -12.88 6.80
N GLY A 135 -3.74 -12.38 5.81
CA GLY A 135 -3.46 -11.14 5.13
C GLY A 135 -2.31 -11.27 4.13
N SER A 136 -1.60 -10.17 3.99
CA SER A 136 -0.47 -9.96 3.10
C SER A 136 0.77 -9.63 3.92
N ASN A 137 1.93 -9.87 3.33
CA ASN A 137 3.21 -9.49 3.92
C ASN A 137 3.92 -8.50 2.99
N LEU A 138 4.30 -7.34 3.53
CA LEU A 138 5.05 -6.31 2.81
C LEU A 138 6.53 -6.47 3.13
N GLU A 139 7.38 -6.60 2.12
CA GLU A 139 8.82 -6.39 2.24
C GLU A 139 9.20 -5.00 1.70
N VAL A 140 10.02 -4.27 2.44
CA VAL A 140 10.52 -2.94 2.07
C VAL A 140 12.02 -3.02 1.82
N PHE A 141 12.44 -2.58 0.64
CA PHE A 141 13.83 -2.65 0.20
C PHE A 141 14.43 -1.27 -0.04
N GLN A 142 15.58 -1.00 0.56
CA GLN A 142 16.37 0.20 0.33
C GLN A 142 17.54 -0.10 -0.59
N TRP A 143 17.87 0.85 -1.47
CA TRP A 143 19.04 0.75 -2.32
C TRP A 143 20.31 1.09 -1.53
N ILE A 144 21.20 0.11 -1.39
CA ILE A 144 22.45 0.23 -0.64
C ILE A 144 23.56 -0.49 -1.40
N ASN A 145 24.66 0.21 -1.71
CA ASN A 145 25.84 -0.35 -2.39
C ASN A 145 25.50 -1.07 -3.71
N ASN A 146 24.74 -0.41 -4.59
CA ASN A 146 24.35 -0.91 -5.93
C ASN A 146 23.46 -2.17 -5.93
N SER A 147 22.72 -2.42 -4.86
CA SER A 147 21.70 -3.48 -4.80
C SER A 147 20.63 -3.13 -3.75
N PHE A 148 19.56 -3.92 -3.70
CA PHE A 148 18.52 -3.78 -2.68
C PHE A 148 18.82 -4.60 -1.42
N GLN A 149 18.60 -4.00 -0.27
CA GLN A 149 18.61 -4.66 1.04
C GLN A 149 17.25 -4.52 1.71
N LYS A 150 16.74 -5.62 2.28
CA LYS A 150 15.48 -5.58 3.04
C LYS A 150 15.70 -4.81 4.34
N ILE A 151 14.93 -3.74 4.55
CA ILE A 151 15.01 -2.89 5.74
C ILE A 151 13.79 -3.03 6.66
N ALA A 152 12.66 -3.52 6.14
CA ALA A 152 11.48 -3.79 6.94
C ALA A 152 10.61 -4.89 6.34
N GLU A 153 9.80 -5.50 7.22
CA GLU A 153 8.77 -6.46 6.88
C GLU A 153 7.53 -6.16 7.72
N VAL A 154 6.36 -6.07 7.10
CA VAL A 154 5.13 -5.64 7.77
C VAL A 154 3.93 -6.48 7.33
N PRO A 155 3.25 -7.22 8.24
CA PRO A 155 2.00 -7.89 7.93
C PRO A 155 0.82 -6.91 7.93
N TYR A 156 -0.11 -7.11 6.99
CA TYR A 156 -1.31 -6.26 6.85
C TYR A 156 -2.45 -7.00 6.16
N HIS A 157 -3.70 -6.62 6.44
CA HIS A 157 -4.87 -7.04 5.65
C HIS A 157 -5.35 -5.94 4.71
N LYS A 158 -5.09 -4.67 5.05
CA LYS A 158 -5.18 -3.52 4.14
C LYS A 158 -4.05 -2.56 4.45
N MET A 159 -3.63 -1.81 3.44
CA MET A 159 -2.56 -0.84 3.59
C MET A 159 -2.85 0.40 2.74
N ASP A 160 -2.54 1.57 3.29
CA ASP A 160 -2.47 2.82 2.55
C ASP A 160 -1.12 3.51 2.77
N ILE A 161 -0.63 4.19 1.73
CA ILE A 161 0.48 5.15 1.87
C ILE A 161 -0.09 6.45 2.44
N VAL A 162 0.49 6.92 3.53
CA VAL A 162 0.07 8.15 4.23
C VAL A 162 1.07 9.25 3.93
N ASN A 163 0.63 10.28 3.21
CA ASN A 163 1.43 11.47 2.94
C ASN A 163 1.08 12.58 3.94
N GLY A 164 1.98 12.86 4.87
CA GLY A 164 2.00 14.07 5.69
C GLY A 164 2.90 15.15 5.11
N VAL A 165 2.99 16.30 5.78
CA VAL A 165 3.92 17.37 5.39
C VAL A 165 5.36 16.85 5.56
N GLN A 166 6.03 16.53 4.45
CA GLN A 166 7.39 15.96 4.41
C GLN A 166 7.54 14.62 5.18
N LYS A 167 6.44 13.88 5.37
CA LYS A 167 6.45 12.62 6.11
C LYS A 167 5.68 11.60 5.29
N VAL A 168 6.32 10.48 4.99
CA VAL A 168 5.65 9.33 4.39
C VAL A 168 5.52 8.25 5.46
N GLY A 169 4.37 7.59 5.50
CA GLY A 169 4.11 6.49 6.41
C GLY A 169 3.22 5.43 5.79
N LEU A 170 3.04 4.34 6.53
CA LEU A 170 2.19 3.21 6.15
C LEU A 170 1.06 3.09 7.15
N ALA A 171 -0.19 3.29 6.72
CA ALA A 171 -1.34 2.89 7.51
C ALA A 171 -1.58 1.40 7.27
N VAL A 172 -1.42 0.59 8.32
CA VAL A 172 -1.61 -0.86 8.25
C VAL A 172 -2.83 -1.28 9.05
N TRP A 173 -3.76 -1.96 8.38
CA TRP A 173 -5.00 -2.44 8.95
C TRP A 173 -4.87 -3.94 9.16
N GLN A 174 -4.85 -4.38 10.41
CA GLN A 174 -4.78 -5.79 10.77
C GLN A 174 -6.16 -6.28 11.19
N MET A 175 -6.63 -7.37 10.57
CA MET A 175 -7.93 -7.95 10.86
C MET A 175 -8.00 -8.35 12.34
N TYR A 176 -9.08 -7.94 13.00
CA TYR A 176 -9.37 -8.31 14.38
C TYR A 176 -10.46 -9.38 14.40
N ILE A 177 -11.70 -9.01 14.13
CA ILE A 177 -12.84 -9.94 14.06
C ILE A 177 -13.73 -9.59 12.87
N GLY A 178 -14.06 -10.59 12.05
CA GLY A 178 -14.85 -10.40 10.84
C GLY A 178 -14.19 -9.38 9.91
N ASP A 179 -14.89 -8.31 9.60
CA ASP A 179 -14.40 -7.21 8.76
C ASP A 179 -14.02 -5.95 9.58
N SER A 180 -13.65 -6.14 10.84
CA SER A 180 -13.06 -5.11 11.71
C SER A 180 -11.53 -5.24 11.77
N TYR A 181 -10.86 -4.11 12.03
CA TYR A 181 -9.42 -3.97 11.94
C TYR A 181 -8.84 -3.08 13.05
N LEU A 182 -7.75 -3.53 13.67
CA LEU A 182 -6.89 -2.63 14.43
C LEU A 182 -5.92 -1.95 13.45
N VAL A 183 -5.75 -0.64 13.60
CA VAL A 183 -4.96 0.17 12.66
C VAL A 183 -3.80 0.79 13.40
N ASP A 184 -2.62 0.73 12.77
CA ASP A 184 -1.44 1.50 13.15
C ASP A 184 -0.96 2.31 11.94
N VAL A 185 -0.35 3.46 12.21
CA VAL A 185 0.33 4.26 11.18
C VAL A 185 1.80 4.31 11.51
N LEU A 186 2.61 3.73 10.64
CA LEU A 186 4.03 3.49 10.83
C LEU A 186 4.86 4.50 10.06
N LYS A 187 5.96 4.96 10.64
CA LYS A 187 6.96 5.83 10.02
C LYS A 187 8.35 5.22 10.23
N TRP A 188 9.24 5.38 9.25
CA TRP A 188 10.65 5.09 9.43
C TRP A 188 11.29 6.04 10.45
N ASN A 189 12.04 5.49 11.41
CA ASN A 189 12.77 6.28 12.43
C ASN A 189 14.28 6.31 12.22
N GLY A 190 14.79 5.80 11.09
CA GLY A 190 16.22 5.62 10.82
C GLY A 190 16.70 4.17 10.97
N GLU A 191 15.94 3.31 11.66
CA GLU A 191 16.30 1.92 11.91
C GLU A 191 15.17 0.94 11.57
N LYS A 192 13.93 1.31 11.88
CA LYS A 192 12.74 0.47 11.66
C LYS A 192 11.49 1.30 11.49
N LEU A 193 10.43 0.66 10.99
CA LEU A 193 9.09 1.21 10.98
C LEU A 193 8.50 1.16 12.40
N VAL A 194 8.08 2.32 12.92
CA VAL A 194 7.50 2.47 14.25
C VAL A 194 6.22 3.28 14.21
N TYR A 195 5.32 3.06 15.16
CA TYR A 195 4.10 3.86 15.32
C TYR A 195 4.42 5.36 15.36
N ASN A 196 3.63 6.15 14.64
CA ASN A 196 3.75 7.60 14.59
C ASN A 196 2.40 8.28 14.89
N GLU A 197 2.30 8.93 16.04
CA GLU A 197 1.06 9.54 16.52
C GLU A 197 0.54 10.69 15.64
N GLU A 198 1.44 11.49 15.08
CA GLU A 198 1.06 12.62 14.24
C GLU A 198 0.47 12.15 12.90
N LEU A 199 1.15 11.23 12.21
CA LEU A 199 0.62 10.62 10.98
C LEU A 199 -0.67 9.84 11.27
N TYR A 200 -0.73 9.15 12.41
CA TYR A 200 -1.95 8.48 12.85
C TYR A 200 -3.12 9.46 12.97
N SER A 201 -2.91 10.59 13.64
CA SER A 201 -3.93 11.61 13.85
C SER A 201 -4.41 12.23 12.52
N ASN A 202 -3.50 12.41 11.56
CA ASN A 202 -3.83 12.88 10.21
C ASN A 202 -4.67 11.85 9.41
N TYR A 203 -4.40 10.57 9.61
CA TYR A 203 -5.08 9.48 8.90
C TYR A 203 -6.39 9.05 9.59
N TYR A 204 -6.58 9.37 10.88
CA TYR A 204 -7.75 9.02 11.69
C TYR A 204 -9.12 9.31 11.04
N PRO A 205 -9.35 10.44 10.33
CA PRO A 205 -10.64 10.68 9.69
C PRO A 205 -11.10 9.57 8.73
N ILE A 206 -10.15 8.88 8.07
CA ILE A 206 -10.44 7.74 7.19
C ILE A 206 -10.91 6.53 8.03
N ILE A 207 -10.22 6.26 9.15
CA ILE A 207 -10.58 5.20 10.10
C ILE A 207 -11.96 5.46 10.70
N GLU A 208 -12.21 6.69 11.13
CA GLU A 208 -13.48 7.08 11.75
C GLU A 208 -14.64 6.91 10.77
N LYS A 209 -14.48 7.39 9.52
CA LYS A 209 -15.49 7.22 8.47
C LYS A 209 -15.78 5.74 8.23
N PHE A 210 -14.76 4.91 8.07
CA PHE A 210 -14.92 3.47 7.89
C PHE A 210 -15.78 2.84 9.00
N TYR A 211 -15.49 3.13 10.27
CA TYR A 211 -16.24 2.56 11.39
C TYR A 211 -17.64 3.13 11.53
N LYS A 212 -17.84 4.43 11.30
CA LYS A 212 -19.20 5.03 11.28
C LYS A 212 -20.08 4.34 10.24
N GLU A 213 -19.53 4.06 9.05
CA GLU A 213 -20.26 3.33 8.00
C GLU A 213 -20.58 1.87 8.43
N LYS A 214 -19.63 1.15 9.02
CA LYS A 214 -19.86 -0.22 9.53
C LYS A 214 -20.92 -0.27 10.63
N ILE A 215 -20.81 0.61 11.63
CA ILE A 215 -21.75 0.70 12.76
C ILE A 215 -23.15 1.06 12.29
N SER A 216 -23.28 1.91 11.27
CA SER A 216 -24.59 2.28 10.71
C SER A 216 -25.33 1.09 10.10
N LYS A 217 -24.61 0.09 9.61
CA LYS A 217 -25.16 -1.14 9.03
C LYS A 217 -25.40 -2.22 10.09
N MET A 218 -24.53 -2.30 11.09
CA MET A 218 -24.62 -3.29 12.16
C MET A 218 -24.01 -2.74 13.46
N ASP A 219 -24.84 -2.60 14.49
CA ASP A 219 -24.44 -2.13 15.82
C ASP A 219 -23.79 -3.27 16.63
N ALA A 220 -22.56 -3.66 16.24
CA ALA A 220 -21.80 -4.75 16.86
C ALA A 220 -20.66 -4.26 17.76
N TRP A 221 -20.42 -4.98 18.86
CA TRP A 221 -19.43 -4.60 19.88
C TRP A 221 -18.02 -4.47 19.32
N PHE A 222 -17.60 -5.33 18.38
CA PHE A 222 -16.24 -5.34 17.84
C PHE A 222 -15.93 -4.12 16.96
N TYR A 223 -16.93 -3.52 16.32
CA TYR A 223 -16.75 -2.24 15.65
C TYR A 223 -16.53 -1.09 16.64
N TRP A 224 -17.28 -1.08 17.74
CA TRP A 224 -17.07 -0.10 18.82
C TRP A 224 -15.71 -0.28 19.50
N TYR A 225 -15.25 -1.52 19.65
CA TYR A 225 -13.92 -1.82 20.18
C TYR A 225 -12.82 -1.21 19.31
N CYS A 226 -12.82 -1.51 18.01
CA CYS A 226 -11.81 -0.98 17.10
C CYS A 226 -11.90 0.54 16.92
N LEU A 227 -13.11 1.12 16.93
CA LEU A 227 -13.29 2.57 16.89
C LEU A 227 -12.76 3.24 18.17
N ALA A 228 -12.99 2.64 19.35
CA ALA A 228 -12.47 3.14 20.61
C ALA A 228 -10.94 3.08 20.66
N ASP A 229 -10.32 1.98 20.23
CA ASP A 229 -8.86 1.87 20.08
C ASP A 229 -8.32 3.00 19.19
N ALA A 230 -8.96 3.22 18.04
CA ALA A 230 -8.56 4.27 17.12
C ALA A 230 -8.71 5.69 17.70
N GLN A 231 -9.80 5.94 18.43
CA GLN A 231 -10.03 7.21 19.13
C GLN A 231 -8.96 7.47 20.20
N ILE A 232 -8.57 6.46 20.97
CA ILE A 232 -7.48 6.59 21.96
C ILE A 232 -6.17 6.94 21.25
N LYS A 233 -5.82 6.22 20.18
CA LYS A 233 -4.61 6.48 19.39
C LYS A 233 -4.59 7.90 18.82
N ALA A 234 -5.74 8.45 18.41
CA ALA A 234 -5.90 9.82 17.91
C ALA A 234 -6.17 10.89 19.01
N ASN A 235 -6.02 10.56 20.29
CA ASN A 235 -6.27 11.45 21.43
C ASN A 235 -7.71 12.01 21.51
N LYS A 236 -8.69 11.30 20.95
CA LYS A 236 -10.13 11.59 21.02
C LYS A 236 -10.76 10.93 22.25
N PHE A 237 -10.30 11.32 23.44
CA PHE A 237 -10.59 10.60 24.68
C PHE A 237 -12.07 10.64 25.10
N GLU A 238 -12.78 11.74 24.83
CA GLU A 238 -14.22 11.84 25.12
C GLU A 238 -15.03 10.92 24.21
N GLU A 239 -14.70 10.89 22.92
CA GLU A 239 -15.32 10.00 21.95
C GLU A 239 -15.00 8.54 22.25
N ALA A 240 -13.74 8.23 22.60
CA ALA A 240 -13.33 6.90 23.06
C ALA A 240 -14.17 6.44 24.26
N THR A 241 -14.43 7.33 25.21
CA THR A 241 -15.27 7.02 26.38
C THR A 241 -16.67 6.60 25.99
N LYS A 242 -17.30 7.32 25.06
CA LYS A 242 -18.65 7.00 24.56
C LYS A 242 -18.65 5.66 23.81
N SER A 243 -17.65 5.42 22.96
CA SER A 243 -17.50 4.16 22.22
C SER A 243 -17.30 2.96 23.16
N ILE A 244 -16.45 3.09 24.18
CA ILE A 244 -16.22 2.05 25.20
C ILE A 244 -17.52 1.73 25.94
N GLN A 245 -18.24 2.75 26.41
CA GLN A 245 -19.50 2.55 27.13
C GLN A 245 -20.54 1.83 26.27
N LYS A 246 -20.65 2.21 24.99
CA LYS A 246 -21.55 1.58 24.03
C LYS A 246 -21.17 0.12 23.77
N GLY A 247 -19.88 -0.16 23.58
CA GLY A 247 -19.34 -1.51 23.43
C GLY A 247 -19.62 -2.41 24.63
N ILE A 248 -19.35 -1.93 25.85
CA ILE A 248 -19.66 -2.65 27.10
C ILE A 248 -21.16 -2.95 27.22
N ALA A 249 -22.03 -2.00 26.89
CA ALA A 249 -23.48 -2.21 26.95
C ALA A 249 -23.94 -3.34 26.01
N LEU A 250 -23.38 -3.40 24.80
CA LEU A 250 -23.64 -4.49 23.85
C LEU A 250 -23.11 -5.83 24.36
N ALA A 251 -21.87 -5.87 24.87
CA ALA A 251 -21.26 -7.08 25.41
C ALA A 251 -22.04 -7.63 26.62
N LYS A 252 -22.52 -6.76 27.52
CA LYS A 252 -23.40 -7.12 28.64
C LYS A 252 -24.70 -7.75 28.18
N LYS A 253 -25.35 -7.19 27.14
CA LYS A 253 -26.58 -7.75 26.58
C LYS A 253 -26.38 -9.16 26.03
N LEU A 254 -25.18 -9.46 25.55
CA LEU A 254 -24.79 -10.77 25.03
C LEU A 254 -24.15 -11.68 26.10
N SER A 255 -24.08 -11.24 27.36
CA SER A 255 -23.41 -11.97 28.46
C SER A 255 -21.94 -12.33 28.18
N MET A 256 -21.23 -11.53 27.39
CA MET A 256 -19.82 -11.76 27.02
C MET A 256 -18.88 -11.11 28.03
N LYS A 257 -18.46 -11.85 29.06
CA LYS A 257 -17.60 -11.33 30.14
C LYS A 257 -16.22 -10.91 29.63
N ASP A 258 -15.57 -11.77 28.85
CA ASP A 258 -14.21 -11.52 28.34
C ASP A 258 -14.15 -10.24 27.49
N VAL A 259 -15.17 -9.99 26.66
CA VAL A 259 -15.27 -8.75 25.87
C VAL A 259 -15.44 -7.51 26.77
N ILE A 260 -16.14 -7.63 27.90
CA ILE A 260 -16.25 -6.51 28.86
C ILE A 260 -14.88 -6.21 29.47
N GLU A 261 -14.07 -7.23 29.73
CA GLU A 261 -12.69 -7.08 30.21
C GLU A 261 -11.81 -6.39 29.15
N ASP A 262 -11.88 -6.80 27.87
CA ASP A 262 -11.18 -6.14 26.77
C ASP A 262 -11.49 -4.61 26.71
N PHE A 263 -12.76 -4.23 26.92
CA PHE A 263 -13.15 -2.83 26.99
C PHE A 263 -12.66 -2.11 28.24
N ASN A 264 -12.54 -2.80 29.38
CA ASN A 264 -11.94 -2.23 30.58
C ASN A 264 -10.44 -1.97 30.38
N ASP A 265 -9.74 -2.84 29.65
CA ASP A 265 -8.35 -2.62 29.27
C ASP A 265 -8.19 -1.42 28.33
N LEU A 266 -9.13 -1.23 27.39
CA LEU A 266 -9.18 0.01 26.59
C LEU A 266 -9.37 1.25 27.46
N LYS A 267 -10.23 1.16 28.48
CA LYS A 267 -10.48 2.26 29.42
C LYS A 267 -9.21 2.62 30.21
N GLU A 268 -8.47 1.63 30.69
CA GLU A 268 -7.20 1.85 31.38
C GLU A 268 -6.15 2.46 30.44
N ARG A 269 -6.01 1.93 29.22
CA ARG A 269 -5.12 2.50 28.18
C ARG A 269 -5.43 3.96 27.90
N ARG A 270 -6.71 4.30 27.74
CA ARG A 270 -7.18 5.68 27.57
C ARG A 270 -6.76 6.56 28.75
N ASP A 271 -7.05 6.14 29.99
CA ASP A 271 -6.78 6.92 31.19
C ASP A 271 -5.27 7.15 31.40
N ASN A 272 -4.46 6.13 31.11
CA ASN A 272 -3.02 6.23 31.15
C ASN A 272 -2.51 7.19 30.07
N LYS A 273 -3.00 7.12 28.83
CA LYS A 273 -2.57 8.04 27.77
C LYS A 273 -2.97 9.49 28.09
N GLN A 274 -4.21 9.73 28.51
CA GLN A 274 -4.72 11.06 28.83
C GLN A 274 -3.93 11.76 29.94
N LYS A 275 -3.44 11.02 30.96
CA LYS A 275 -2.59 11.57 32.02
C LYS A 275 -1.24 12.10 31.51
N HIS A 276 -0.72 11.55 30.42
CA HIS A 276 0.60 11.86 29.87
C HIS A 276 0.54 12.76 28.63
N SER A 277 -0.65 13.10 28.13
CA SER A 277 -0.82 14.06 27.04
C SER A 277 -0.58 15.50 27.54
N PRO A 278 0.12 16.36 26.77
CA PRO A 278 0.22 17.79 27.07
C PRO A 278 -1.19 18.41 27.12
N LYS A 279 -1.44 19.25 28.13
CA LYS A 279 -2.69 20.03 28.25
C LYS A 279 -2.74 21.16 27.25
#